data_AF-A0AAV8WA42-F1
#
_entry.id   AF-A0AAV8WA42-F1
#
_cell.length_a   1.000
_cell.length_b   1.000
_cell.length_c   1.000
_cell.angle_alpha   90.00
_cell.angle_beta   90.00
_cell.angle_gamma   90.00
#
_symmetry.space_group_name_H-M   'P 1'
#
loop_
_entity.id
_entity.type
_entity.pdbx_description
1 polymer ?
#
loop_
_entity_poly.entity_id
_entity_poly.type
_entity_poly.pdbx_seq_one_letter_code
_entity_poly.pdbx_strand_id
1 'polypeptide(L)'
;MGIFTISVICKGAKSRNFAVIPKQSYSLGSYSTVFQAEVFAILMVAQREDAKNCTEERIFICSDSQAALRAISSARTRSKLVQECGDVLESLDRQKEVGLVWVPGHMGIPGNERADQLARLGSGESPQGPKPILGISRGSINGALSRWTYRRLGMSWRMNTGCRQTHNFLDGTDMSKTVWLLNLGRRALNQMMRRYASETKKALLSSQM
;
A
#
# COMPACT_ATOMS: atom_id res chain seq x y z
N MET A 1 1.12 -1.38 8.65
CA MET A 1 0.09 -2.43 8.69
C MET A 1 -0.89 -2.10 7.59
N GLY A 2 -0.92 -2.84 6.49
CA GLY A 2 -1.93 -2.66 5.45
C GLY A 2 -2.88 -3.83 5.59
N ILE A 3 -4.07 -3.60 6.13
CA ILE A 3 -5.03 -4.68 6.37
C ILE A 3 -6.42 -4.12 6.18
N PHE A 4 -7.15 -4.68 5.22
CA PHE A 4 -8.50 -4.25 4.89
C PHE A 4 -9.32 -5.47 4.46
N THR A 5 -10.62 -5.40 4.73
CA THR A 5 -11.61 -6.45 4.50
C THR A 5 -12.90 -5.85 3.95
N ILE A 6 -13.77 -6.73 3.46
CA ILE A 6 -14.61 -6.56 2.25
C ILE A 6 -15.69 -5.48 2.33
N SER A 7 -15.55 -4.42 1.51
CA SER A 7 -16.63 -3.53 1.09
C SER A 7 -17.22 -4.04 -0.22
N VAL A 8 -18.28 -4.86 -0.14
CA VAL A 8 -19.16 -5.13 -1.29
C VAL A 8 -20.60 -5.35 -0.82
N ILE A 9 -21.52 -4.51 -1.32
CA ILE A 9 -22.96 -4.66 -1.15
C ILE A 9 -23.54 -5.30 -2.42
N CYS A 10 -24.05 -6.52 -2.36
CA CYS A 10 -24.82 -7.12 -3.46
C CYS A 10 -26.28 -6.66 -3.39
N LYS A 11 -26.78 -6.04 -4.46
CA LYS A 11 -28.20 -5.74 -4.64
C LYS A 11 -28.82 -6.66 -5.67
N GLY A 12 -29.79 -7.47 -5.25
CA GLY A 12 -30.74 -8.17 -6.13
C GLY A 12 -31.87 -7.24 -6.56
N ALA A 13 -32.23 -7.23 -7.84
CA ALA A 13 -33.24 -6.32 -8.42
C ALA A 13 -34.64 -6.40 -7.77
N LYS A 14 -34.99 -7.51 -7.11
CA LYS A 14 -36.34 -7.75 -6.54
C LYS A 14 -36.50 -7.31 -5.07
N SER A 15 -35.41 -6.96 -4.37
CA SER A 15 -35.46 -6.51 -2.97
C SER A 15 -35.38 -4.99 -2.88
N ARG A 16 -36.37 -4.34 -2.23
CA ARG A 16 -36.31 -2.91 -1.86
C ARG A 16 -35.25 -2.62 -0.78
N ASN A 17 -34.70 -3.64 -0.13
CA ASN A 17 -33.69 -3.51 0.91
C ASN A 17 -32.31 -3.92 0.37
N PHE A 18 -31.30 -3.09 0.64
CA PHE A 18 -29.90 -3.45 0.45
C PHE A 18 -29.59 -4.65 1.37
N ALA A 19 -29.41 -5.83 0.80
CA ALA A 19 -28.92 -6.97 1.57
C ALA A 19 -27.43 -6.70 1.86
N VAL A 20 -27.11 -6.39 3.11
CA VAL A 20 -25.73 -6.23 3.58
C VAL A 20 -25.11 -7.64 3.67
N ILE A 21 -24.28 -8.00 2.69
CA ILE A 21 -23.65 -9.33 2.58
C ILE A 21 -22.31 -9.51 3.35
N PRO A 22 -21.57 -8.49 3.84
CA PRO A 22 -20.30 -8.78 4.48
C PRO A 22 -20.52 -9.47 5.84
N LYS A 23 -20.24 -10.78 5.86
CA LYS A 23 -20.19 -11.65 7.05
C LYS A 23 -18.79 -12.23 7.29
N GLN A 24 -17.84 -11.96 6.41
CA GLN A 24 -16.54 -12.63 6.40
C GLN A 24 -15.40 -11.63 6.34
N SER A 25 -14.34 -11.96 7.06
CA SER A 25 -13.08 -11.25 7.05
C SER A 25 -11.91 -12.19 6.76
N TYR A 26 -10.93 -11.71 5.97
CA TYR A 26 -9.70 -12.41 5.63
C TYR A 26 -8.51 -11.56 6.06
N SER A 27 -7.64 -12.15 6.86
CA SER A 27 -6.33 -11.54 7.17
C SER A 27 -5.34 -11.89 6.05
N LEU A 28 -4.94 -10.88 5.27
CA LEU A 28 -4.04 -11.04 4.10
C LEU A 28 -2.55 -10.96 4.47
N GLY A 29 -2.24 -10.82 5.75
CA GLY A 29 -0.88 -10.69 6.25
C GLY A 29 -0.22 -9.34 5.95
N SER A 30 1.00 -9.19 6.48
CA SER A 30 1.71 -7.91 6.58
C SER A 30 2.27 -7.37 5.27
N TYR A 31 2.33 -8.18 4.22
CA TYR A 31 2.90 -7.80 2.92
C TYR A 31 1.86 -7.32 1.90
N SER A 32 0.57 -7.46 2.24
CA SER A 32 -0.53 -6.99 1.40
C SER A 32 -0.64 -5.45 1.46
N THR A 33 -0.99 -4.86 0.32
CA THR A 33 -1.28 -3.42 0.22
C THR A 33 -2.78 -3.17 0.33
N VAL A 34 -3.18 -1.95 0.68
CA VAL A 34 -4.60 -1.52 0.70
C VAL A 34 -5.26 -1.84 -0.63
N PHE A 35 -4.62 -1.45 -1.74
CA PHE A 35 -5.08 -1.73 -3.09
C PHE A 35 -5.31 -3.23 -3.35
N GLN A 36 -4.38 -4.09 -2.93
CA GLN A 36 -4.55 -5.54 -3.09
C GLN A 36 -5.69 -6.10 -2.25
N ALA A 37 -5.87 -5.58 -1.03
CA ALA A 37 -6.99 -5.97 -0.18
C ALA A 37 -8.34 -5.60 -0.80
N GLU A 38 -8.45 -4.41 -1.38
CA GLU A 38 -9.66 -3.94 -2.08
C GLU A 38 -10.00 -4.79 -3.31
N VAL A 39 -9.02 -5.10 -4.16
CA VAL A 39 -9.25 -5.97 -5.32
C VAL A 39 -9.59 -7.40 -4.88
N PHE A 40 -8.90 -7.92 -3.87
CA PHE A 40 -9.19 -9.23 -3.31
C PHE A 40 -10.60 -9.29 -2.71
N ALA A 41 -11.05 -8.22 -2.07
CA ALA A 41 -12.40 -8.14 -1.54
C ALA A 41 -13.48 -8.28 -2.62
N ILE A 42 -13.29 -7.59 -3.75
CA ILE A 42 -14.19 -7.68 -4.91
C ILE A 42 -14.16 -9.10 -5.49
N LEU A 43 -12.98 -9.69 -5.64
CA LEU A 43 -12.81 -11.07 -6.11
C LEU A 43 -13.57 -12.07 -5.23
N MET A 44 -13.41 -12.00 -3.90
CA MET A 44 -14.08 -12.94 -2.99
C MET A 44 -15.60 -12.84 -3.06
N VAL A 45 -16.13 -11.63 -3.25
CA VAL A 45 -17.58 -11.46 -3.40
C VAL A 45 -18.05 -11.99 -4.75
N ALA A 46 -17.33 -11.69 -5.83
CA ALA A 46 -17.66 -12.21 -7.15
C ALA A 46 -17.66 -13.75 -7.16
N GLN A 47 -16.63 -14.40 -6.60
CA GLN A 47 -16.57 -15.87 -6.48
C GLN A 47 -17.73 -16.44 -5.66
N ARG A 48 -18.09 -15.76 -4.57
CA ARG A 48 -19.20 -16.19 -3.72
C ARG A 48 -20.55 -16.08 -4.42
N GLU A 49 -20.76 -15.02 -5.21
CA GLU A 49 -21.99 -14.84 -5.98
C GLU A 49 -22.08 -15.76 -7.21
N ASP A 50 -20.94 -16.11 -7.80
CA ASP A 50 -20.82 -17.10 -8.88
C ASP A 50 -21.15 -18.52 -8.36
N ALA A 51 -20.67 -18.86 -7.17
CA ALA A 51 -20.96 -20.15 -6.52
C ALA A 51 -22.41 -20.29 -6.01
N LYS A 52 -23.16 -19.19 -5.91
CA LYS A 52 -24.56 -19.22 -5.45
C LYS A 52 -25.51 -19.48 -6.62
N ASN A 53 -26.34 -20.51 -6.49
CA ASN A 53 -27.58 -20.68 -7.25
C ASN A 53 -28.64 -19.67 -6.78
N CYS A 54 -28.40 -18.41 -7.06
CA CYS A 54 -29.27 -17.28 -6.73
C CYS A 54 -30.14 -16.91 -7.95
N THR A 55 -31.40 -16.53 -7.71
CA THR A 55 -32.37 -16.20 -8.77
C THR A 55 -32.33 -14.72 -9.17
N GLU A 56 -31.45 -13.94 -8.56
CA GLU A 56 -31.21 -12.55 -8.86
C GLU A 56 -30.52 -12.39 -10.22
N GLU A 57 -31.22 -11.74 -11.15
CA GLU A 57 -30.71 -11.45 -12.50
C GLU A 57 -29.67 -10.32 -12.54
N ARG A 58 -29.56 -9.53 -11.47
CA ARG A 58 -28.66 -8.36 -11.39
C ARG A 58 -28.01 -8.27 -10.02
N ILE A 59 -26.72 -7.97 -10.01
CA ILE A 59 -25.88 -7.80 -8.83
C ILE A 59 -25.14 -6.47 -8.95
N PHE A 60 -25.08 -5.72 -7.86
CA PHE A 60 -24.19 -4.57 -7.75
C PHE A 60 -23.06 -4.90 -6.79
N ILE A 61 -21.87 -4.35 -6.99
CA ILE A 61 -20.72 -4.51 -6.11
C ILE A 61 -20.22 -3.11 -5.78
N CYS A 62 -20.46 -2.68 -4.55
CA CYS A 62 -20.09 -1.33 -4.09
C CYS A 62 -18.74 -1.33 -3.37
N SER A 63 -17.77 -0.52 -3.81
CA SER A 63 -16.47 -0.32 -3.13
C SER A 63 -16.16 1.18 -3.01
N ASP A 64 -15.47 1.57 -1.94
CA ASP A 64 -14.96 2.93 -1.75
C ASP A 64 -13.59 3.18 -2.39
N SER A 65 -12.96 2.12 -2.88
CA SER A 65 -11.68 2.18 -3.57
C SER A 65 -11.83 2.45 -5.06
N GLN A 66 -11.82 3.74 -5.44
CA GLN A 66 -11.76 4.13 -6.85
C GLN A 66 -10.56 3.50 -7.57
N ALA A 67 -9.44 3.31 -6.88
CA ALA A 67 -8.25 2.69 -7.44
C ALA A 67 -8.49 1.23 -7.83
N ALA A 68 -9.16 0.44 -6.99
CA ALA A 68 -9.52 -0.94 -7.29
C ALA A 68 -10.51 -1.03 -8.45
N LEU A 69 -11.58 -0.23 -8.41
CA LEU A 69 -12.59 -0.17 -9.46
C LEU A 69 -11.98 0.17 -10.83
N ARG A 70 -11.17 1.25 -10.90
CA ARG A 70 -10.49 1.63 -12.14
C ARG A 70 -9.50 0.58 -12.64
N ALA A 71 -8.81 -0.11 -11.72
CA ALA A 71 -7.86 -1.14 -12.10
C ALA A 71 -8.56 -2.36 -12.72
N ILE A 72 -9.71 -2.77 -12.16
CA ILE A 72 -10.52 -3.87 -12.66
C ILE A 72 -11.17 -3.50 -14.00
N SER A 73 -11.69 -2.28 -14.13
CA SER A 73 -12.29 -1.80 -15.40
C SER A 73 -11.26 -1.46 -16.49
N SER A 74 -9.95 -1.60 -16.22
CA SER A 74 -8.90 -1.31 -17.20
C SER A 74 -8.75 -2.46 -18.18
N ALA A 75 -8.73 -2.16 -19.48
CA ALA A 75 -8.48 -3.15 -20.54
C ALA A 75 -7.11 -3.85 -20.45
N ARG A 76 -6.15 -3.27 -19.72
CA ARG A 76 -4.83 -3.86 -19.52
C ARG A 76 -4.42 -3.76 -18.06
N THR A 77 -3.93 -4.87 -17.51
CA THR A 77 -3.34 -4.92 -16.17
C THR A 77 -2.13 -5.85 -16.17
N ARG A 78 -1.14 -5.53 -15.33
CA ARG A 78 0.04 -6.38 -15.07
C ARG A 78 -0.08 -7.14 -13.73
N SER A 79 -1.18 -6.93 -13.01
CA SER A 79 -1.43 -7.55 -11.71
C SER A 79 -2.25 -8.82 -11.92
N LYS A 80 -1.68 -9.98 -11.58
CA LYS A 80 -2.38 -11.27 -11.64
C LYS A 80 -3.69 -11.26 -10.83
N LEU A 81 -3.68 -10.64 -9.66
CA LEU A 81 -4.87 -10.50 -8.80
C LEU A 81 -5.99 -9.70 -9.49
N VAL A 82 -5.64 -8.65 -10.24
CA VAL A 82 -6.63 -7.85 -10.96
C VAL A 82 -7.16 -8.61 -12.18
N GLN A 83 -6.30 -9.38 -12.86
CA GLN A 83 -6.72 -10.26 -13.96
C GLN A 83 -7.72 -11.31 -13.46
N GLU A 84 -7.35 -12.04 -12.40
CA GLU A 84 -8.21 -13.06 -11.79
C GLU A 84 -9.55 -12.48 -11.32
N CYS A 85 -9.54 -11.28 -10.72
CA CYS A 85 -10.77 -10.58 -10.37
C CYS A 85 -11.63 -10.24 -11.59
N GLY A 86 -11.02 -9.76 -12.68
CA GLY A 86 -11.70 -9.48 -13.94
C GLY A 86 -12.33 -10.73 -14.56
N ASP A 87 -11.58 -11.83 -14.61
CA ASP A 87 -12.03 -13.10 -15.19
C ASP A 87 -13.26 -13.66 -14.45
N VAL A 88 -13.25 -13.62 -13.12
CA VAL A 88 -14.40 -14.05 -12.30
C VAL A 88 -15.60 -13.12 -12.49
N LEU A 89 -15.38 -11.81 -12.53
CA LEU A 89 -16.48 -10.85 -12.77
C LEU A 89 -17.09 -11.04 -14.16
N GLU A 90 -16.28 -11.30 -15.18
CA GLU A 90 -16.77 -11.59 -16.53
C GLU A 90 -17.55 -12.92 -16.57
N SER A 91 -17.09 -13.93 -15.83
CA SER A 91 -17.83 -15.19 -15.69
C SER A 91 -19.20 -14.97 -15.05
N LEU A 92 -19.24 -14.19 -13.97
CA LEU A 92 -20.48 -13.84 -13.29
C LEU A 92 -21.40 -13.00 -14.19
N ASP A 93 -20.84 -12.07 -14.98
CA ASP A 93 -21.59 -11.20 -15.88
C ASP A 93 -22.29 -11.96 -17.02
N ARG A 94 -21.74 -13.12 -17.42
CA ARG A 94 -22.39 -14.02 -18.39
C ARG A 94 -23.69 -14.65 -17.85
N GLN A 95 -23.88 -14.67 -16.53
CA GLN A 95 -25.03 -15.30 -15.89
C GLN A 95 -26.01 -14.26 -15.32
N LYS A 96 -25.49 -13.13 -14.83
CA LYS A 96 -26.23 -12.10 -14.09
C LYS A 96 -25.64 -10.75 -14.47
N GLU A 97 -26.44 -9.71 -14.63
CA GLU A 97 -25.91 -8.38 -14.89
C GLU A 97 -25.11 -7.86 -13.68
N VAL A 98 -23.80 -7.62 -13.83
CA VAL A 98 -22.91 -7.17 -12.75
C VAL A 98 -22.58 -5.68 -12.89
N GLY A 99 -22.93 -4.89 -11.87
CA GLY A 99 -22.60 -3.47 -11.79
C GLY A 99 -21.55 -3.17 -10.72
N LEU A 100 -20.38 -2.65 -11.10
CA LEU A 100 -19.41 -2.11 -10.14
C LEU A 100 -19.73 -0.65 -9.81
N VAL A 101 -19.89 -0.32 -8.52
CA VAL A 101 -20.32 1.01 -8.06
C VAL A 101 -19.31 1.60 -7.09
N TRP A 102 -18.91 2.84 -7.32
CA TRP A 102 -18.14 3.59 -6.33
C TRP A 102 -19.06 4.20 -5.28
N VAL A 103 -18.70 4.04 -4.00
CA VAL A 103 -19.35 4.70 -2.87
C VAL A 103 -18.34 5.53 -2.09
N PRO A 104 -18.70 6.69 -1.53
CA PRO A 104 -17.77 7.43 -0.70
C PRO A 104 -17.56 6.72 0.65
N GLY A 105 -16.30 6.54 1.02
CA GLY A 105 -15.92 5.97 2.32
C GLY A 105 -16.28 6.90 3.48
N HIS A 106 -16.61 6.33 4.63
CA HIS A 106 -16.86 7.05 5.90
C HIS A 106 -17.97 8.13 5.86
N MET A 107 -18.98 7.95 5.00
CA MET A 107 -20.10 8.89 4.84
C MET A 107 -21.42 8.41 5.49
N GLY A 108 -21.40 7.53 6.50
CA GLY A 108 -22.64 7.06 7.12
C GLY A 108 -23.38 5.98 6.33
N ILE A 109 -22.79 5.42 5.27
CA ILE A 109 -23.43 4.37 4.46
C ILE A 109 -23.33 3.05 5.24
N PRO A 110 -24.44 2.49 5.77
CA PRO A 110 -24.37 1.40 6.75
C PRO A 110 -23.62 0.16 6.24
N GLY A 111 -23.79 -0.17 4.96
CA GLY A 111 -23.08 -1.30 4.33
C GLY A 111 -21.56 -1.07 4.19
N ASN A 112 -21.14 0.16 3.86
CA ASN A 112 -19.72 0.51 3.78
C ASN A 112 -19.08 0.58 5.16
N GLU A 113 -19.77 1.18 6.13
CA GLU A 113 -19.25 1.27 7.50
C GLU A 113 -19.14 -0.10 8.16
N ARG A 114 -20.10 -1.00 7.90
CA ARG A 114 -20.03 -2.37 8.38
C ARG A 114 -18.86 -3.13 7.75
N ALA A 115 -18.63 -2.92 6.46
CA ALA A 115 -17.48 -3.46 5.76
C ALA A 115 -16.16 -2.95 6.33
N ASP A 116 -16.02 -1.64 6.52
CA ASP A 116 -14.86 -1.00 7.18
C ASP A 116 -14.62 -1.54 8.59
N GLN A 117 -15.69 -1.79 9.34
CA GLN A 117 -15.57 -2.36 10.69
C GLN A 117 -15.02 -3.79 10.64
N LEU A 118 -15.53 -4.62 9.72
CA LEU A 118 -15.00 -5.97 9.48
C LEU A 118 -13.58 -5.92 8.90
N ALA A 119 -13.26 -4.86 8.14
CA ALA A 119 -11.91 -4.49 7.70
C ALA A 119 -10.92 -4.45 8.87
N ARG A 120 -11.31 -3.66 9.87
CA ARG A 120 -10.51 -3.43 11.07
C ARG A 120 -10.45 -4.66 11.97
N LEU A 121 -11.56 -5.40 12.15
CA LEU A 121 -11.57 -6.58 13.03
C LEU A 121 -10.73 -7.73 12.47
N GLY A 122 -10.88 -8.07 11.18
CA GLY A 122 -10.10 -9.11 10.52
C GLY A 122 -8.60 -8.82 10.50
N SER A 123 -8.21 -7.55 10.67
CA SER A 123 -6.82 -7.16 10.74
C SER A 123 -6.05 -7.68 11.95
N GLY A 124 -6.75 -7.95 13.04
CA GLY A 124 -6.16 -8.54 14.23
C GLY A 124 -5.95 -10.05 14.13
N GLU A 125 -6.55 -10.70 13.13
CA GLU A 125 -6.53 -12.15 13.03
C GLU A 125 -5.27 -12.68 12.34
N SER A 126 -4.92 -13.93 12.67
CA SER A 126 -3.80 -14.60 12.01
C SER A 126 -4.15 -14.89 10.55
N PRO A 127 -3.24 -14.61 9.59
CA PRO A 127 -3.46 -14.90 8.19
C PRO A 127 -3.73 -16.39 7.99
N GLN A 128 -4.85 -16.73 7.35
CA GLN A 128 -5.23 -18.11 7.07
C GLN A 128 -4.68 -18.51 5.69
N GLY A 129 -3.81 -19.51 5.66
CA GLY A 129 -3.20 -20.03 4.43
C GLY A 129 -1.68 -19.86 4.35
N PRO A 130 -1.04 -20.43 3.31
CA PRO A 130 0.41 -20.34 3.12
C PRO A 130 0.81 -18.89 2.84
N LYS A 131 1.88 -18.44 3.49
CA LYS A 131 2.43 -17.08 3.28
C LYS A 131 3.42 -17.10 2.09
N PRO A 132 3.43 -16.06 1.23
CA PRO A 132 2.51 -14.92 1.22
C PRO A 132 1.18 -15.26 0.54
N ILE A 133 0.06 -14.82 1.15
CA ILE A 133 -1.31 -15.11 0.64
C ILE A 133 -1.55 -14.44 -0.72
N LEU A 134 -1.02 -13.23 -0.91
CA LEU A 134 -1.05 -12.51 -2.17
C LEU A 134 0.38 -12.24 -2.65
N GLY A 135 0.57 -12.12 -3.96
CA GLY A 135 1.85 -11.73 -4.54
C GLY A 135 2.36 -10.41 -3.95
N ILE A 136 3.65 -10.31 -3.66
CA ILE A 136 4.21 -9.10 -3.06
C ILE A 136 4.26 -7.99 -4.12
N SER A 137 3.67 -6.84 -3.83
CA SER A 137 3.70 -5.71 -4.77
C SER A 137 5.12 -5.21 -5.01
N ARG A 138 5.43 -4.76 -6.23
CA ARG A 138 6.73 -4.15 -6.56
C ARG A 138 7.05 -2.95 -5.65
N GLY A 139 6.02 -2.17 -5.29
CA GLY A 139 6.15 -1.06 -4.35
C GLY A 139 6.58 -1.53 -2.95
N SER A 140 5.99 -2.63 -2.46
CA SER A 140 6.37 -3.25 -1.18
C SER A 140 7.82 -3.72 -1.18
N ILE A 141 8.26 -4.39 -2.27
CA ILE A 141 9.65 -4.85 -2.44
C ILE A 141 10.60 -3.65 -2.46
N ASN A 142 10.35 -2.67 -3.32
CA ASN A 142 11.20 -1.49 -3.45
C ASN A 142 11.27 -0.69 -2.15
N GLY A 143 10.16 -0.57 -1.42
CA GLY A 143 10.11 0.06 -0.11
C GLY A 143 10.93 -0.71 0.93
N ALA A 144 10.86 -2.05 0.93
CA ALA A 144 11.66 -2.88 1.82
C ALA A 144 13.16 -2.79 1.52
N LEU A 145 13.54 -2.86 0.24
CA LEU A 145 14.92 -2.67 -0.21
C LEU A 145 15.44 -1.29 0.18
N SER A 146 14.66 -0.23 -0.08
CA SER A 146 15.04 1.13 0.28
C SER A 146 15.28 1.27 1.79
N ARG A 147 14.35 0.78 2.62
CA ARG A 147 14.51 0.80 4.09
C ARG A 147 15.75 0.02 4.54
N TRP A 148 15.98 -1.16 3.97
CA TRP A 148 17.16 -1.95 4.28
C TRP A 148 18.45 -1.20 3.91
N THR A 149 18.50 -0.62 2.72
CA THR A 149 19.66 0.15 2.22
C THR A 149 19.93 1.35 3.11
N TYR A 150 18.93 2.15 3.45
CA TYR A 150 19.12 3.30 4.35
C TYR A 150 19.57 2.87 5.74
N ARG A 151 19.00 1.79 6.27
CA ARG A 151 19.42 1.26 7.57
C ARG A 151 20.87 0.77 7.54
N ARG A 152 21.26 0.06 6.48
CA ARG A 152 22.64 -0.44 6.25
C ARG A 152 23.62 0.71 6.12
N LEU A 153 23.29 1.73 5.33
CA LEU A 153 24.09 2.95 5.17
C LEU A 153 24.25 3.69 6.50
N GLY A 154 23.17 3.86 7.26
CA GLY A 154 23.22 4.50 8.57
C GLY A 154 24.10 3.75 9.58
N MET A 155 24.04 2.41 9.59
CA MET A 155 24.97 1.60 10.39
C MET A 155 26.41 1.75 9.94
N SER A 156 26.67 1.66 8.63
CA SER A 156 28.02 1.82 8.08
C SER A 156 28.61 3.20 8.38
N TRP A 157 27.78 4.26 8.33
CA TRP A 157 28.17 5.61 8.69
C TRP A 157 28.61 5.66 10.15
N ARG A 158 27.77 5.21 11.08
CA ARG A 158 28.09 5.23 12.52
C ARG A 158 29.31 4.40 12.92
N MET A 159 29.55 3.29 12.23
CA MET A 159 30.67 2.39 12.52
C MET A 159 31.99 2.86 11.87
N ASN A 160 31.94 3.80 10.94
CA ASN A 160 33.14 4.33 10.30
C ASN A 160 33.87 5.28 11.25
N THR A 161 35.12 4.96 11.59
CA THR A 161 35.98 5.82 12.43
C THR A 161 36.74 6.89 11.63
N GLY A 162 36.68 6.82 10.28
CA GLY A 162 37.27 7.81 9.38
C GLY A 162 36.39 9.04 9.14
N CYS A 163 36.85 9.97 8.30
CA CYS A 163 36.03 11.07 7.76
C CYS A 163 35.41 12.03 8.80
N ARG A 164 36.13 12.36 9.89
CA ARG A 164 35.66 13.24 10.98
C ARG A 164 35.03 14.56 10.50
N GLN A 165 35.64 15.23 9.52
CA GLN A 165 35.12 16.49 8.96
C GLN A 165 33.75 16.29 8.30
N THR A 166 33.58 15.18 7.57
CA THR A 166 32.32 14.83 6.91
C THR A 166 31.27 14.40 7.93
N HIS A 167 31.65 13.68 9.00
CA HIS A 167 30.78 13.36 10.13
C HIS A 167 30.27 14.60 10.86
N ASN A 168 31.11 15.63 11.02
CA ASN A 168 30.69 16.91 11.61
C ASN A 168 29.80 17.73 10.67
N PHE A 169 29.86 17.52 9.35
CA PHE A 169 29.06 18.25 8.36
C PHE A 169 27.73 17.57 8.07
N LEU A 170 27.74 16.24 7.95
CA LEU A 170 26.58 15.40 7.72
C LEU A 170 26.18 14.74 9.04
N ASP A 171 25.11 15.25 9.64
CA ASP A 171 24.47 14.63 10.80
C ASP A 171 23.69 13.36 10.35
N GLY A 172 24.44 12.29 10.13
CA GLY A 172 23.92 11.03 9.60
C GLY A 172 23.78 10.98 8.08
N THR A 173 22.94 10.07 7.61
CA THR A 173 22.67 9.85 6.17
C THR A 173 21.58 10.79 5.66
N ASP A 174 21.89 12.08 5.58
CA ASP A 174 21.00 13.09 4.98
C ASP A 174 21.04 12.99 3.46
N MET A 175 19.98 12.43 2.86
CA MET A 175 19.94 12.16 1.43
C MET A 175 19.90 13.45 0.59
N SER A 176 19.23 14.48 1.07
CA SER A 176 19.12 15.76 0.35
C SER A 176 20.49 16.45 0.29
N LYS A 177 21.20 16.51 1.42
CA LYS A 177 22.58 17.02 1.43
C LYS A 177 23.51 16.13 0.62
N THR A 178 23.36 14.81 0.69
CA THR A 178 24.18 13.87 -0.08
C THR A 178 24.01 14.09 -1.58
N VAL A 179 22.78 14.17 -2.07
CA VAL A 179 22.49 14.42 -3.49
C VAL A 179 23.01 15.80 -3.92
N TRP A 180 22.84 16.82 -3.07
CA TRP A 180 23.40 18.14 -3.34
C TRP A 180 24.94 18.11 -3.45
N LEU A 181 25.61 17.41 -2.53
CA LEU A 181 27.08 17.24 -2.56
C LEU A 181 27.54 16.46 -3.80
N LEU A 182 26.82 15.42 -4.21
CA LEU A 182 27.15 14.63 -5.40
C LEU A 182 26.97 15.44 -6.70
N ASN A 183 26.05 16.41 -6.71
CA ASN A 183 25.85 17.32 -7.83
C ASN A 183 26.84 18.48 -7.87
N LEU A 184 27.65 18.68 -6.83
CA LEU A 184 28.71 19.70 -6.84
C LEU A 184 29.93 19.22 -7.64
N GLY A 185 30.45 20.09 -8.50
CA GLY A 185 31.75 19.86 -9.14
C GLY A 185 32.89 19.79 -8.12
N ARG A 186 33.92 18.99 -8.42
CA ARG A 186 35.05 18.71 -7.51
C ARG A 186 35.72 19.98 -6.93
N ARG A 187 35.81 21.07 -7.69
CA ARG A 187 36.39 22.35 -7.22
C ARG A 187 35.52 23.02 -6.15
N ALA A 188 34.20 23.06 -6.36
CA ALA A 188 33.25 23.68 -5.44
C ALA A 188 33.16 22.88 -4.12
N LEU A 189 33.13 21.55 -4.23
CA LEU A 189 33.18 20.66 -3.07
C LEU A 189 34.45 20.89 -2.22
N ASN A 190 35.61 20.97 -2.86
CA ASN A 190 36.88 21.21 -2.17
C ASN A 190 36.94 22.59 -1.50
N GLN A 191 36.41 23.65 -2.13
CA GLN A 191 36.34 24.97 -1.49
C GLN A 191 35.44 24.95 -0.25
N MET A 192 34.27 24.30 -0.36
CA MET A 192 33.31 24.20 0.74
C MET A 192 33.91 23.45 1.93
N MET A 193 34.53 22.28 1.71
CA MET A 193 35.17 21.50 2.77
C MET A 193 36.30 22.28 3.47
N ARG A 194 37.09 23.06 2.71
CA ARG A 194 38.14 23.91 3.29
C ARG A 194 37.58 25.00 4.19
N ARG A 195 36.50 25.67 3.78
CA ARG A 195 35.82 26.70 4.60
C ARG A 195 35.25 26.09 5.89
N TYR A 196 34.53 24.98 5.77
CA TYR A 196 33.94 24.29 6.92
C TYR A 196 34.99 23.80 7.92
N ALA A 197 36.10 23.23 7.44
CA ALA A 197 37.22 22.83 8.30
C ALA A 197 37.88 24.02 9.02
N SER A 198 37.92 25.20 8.39
CA SER A 198 38.46 26.41 9.02
C SER A 198 37.54 26.99 10.10
N GLU A 199 36.23 26.94 9.90
CA GLU A 199 35.21 27.45 10.84
C GLU A 199 35.05 26.54 12.05
N THR A 200 35.00 25.22 11.84
CA THR A 200 34.96 24.24 12.94
C THR A 200 36.20 24.31 13.83
N LYS A 201 37.39 24.55 13.26
CA LYS A 201 38.62 24.75 14.02
C LYS A 201 38.60 26.03 14.85
N LYS A 202 38.02 27.12 14.33
CA LYS A 202 37.83 28.38 15.09
C LYS A 202 36.84 28.21 16.24
N ALA A 203 35.72 27.53 16.00
CA ALA A 203 34.69 27.30 17.02
C ALA A 203 35.16 26.41 18.19
N LEU A 204 36.01 25.41 17.91
CA LEU A 204 36.63 24.57 18.96
C LEU A 204 37.64 25.34 19.81
N LEU A 205 38.39 26.27 19.21
CA LEU A 205 39.35 27.11 19.93
C LEU A 205 38.66 28.16 20.81
N SER A 206 37.48 28.66 20.41
CA SER A 206 36.70 29.62 21.21
C SER A 206 35.90 28.99 22.35
N SER A 207 35.69 27.67 22.37
CA SER A 207 34.98 26.98 23.46
C SER A 207 35.92 26.42 24.54
N GLN A 208 37.24 26.61 24.40
CA GLN A 208 38.28 26.19 25.35
C GLN A 208 38.87 27.37 26.15
N MET A 209 38.35 28.60 25.93
CA MET A 209 38.58 29.79 26.75
C MET A 209 37.32 30.10 27.55
#